data_AF-A0A419DNP8-F1
#
_entry.id   AF-A0A419DNP8-F1
#
_cell.length_a   1.000
_cell.length_b   1.000
_cell.length_c   1.000
_cell.angle_alpha   90.00
_cell.angle_beta   90.00
_cell.angle_gamma   90.00
#
_symmetry.space_group_name_H-M   'P 1'
#
loop_
_entity.id
_entity.type
_entity.pdbx_description
1 polymer ?
#
loop_
_entity_poly.entity_id
_entity_poly.type
_entity_poly.pdbx_seq_one_letter_code
_entity_poly.pdbx_strand_id
1 'polypeptide(L)' 'MNEQLFTTERLMSNFREYTRQNEAHMTTIQALNAYYKVVAGSILADRIAKNADLIVRMRHLEEAYQKVAQEAR' A
#
# COMPACT_ATOMS: atom_id res chain seq x y z
N MET A 1 -16.30 -3.83 -7.96
CA MET A 1 -15.28 -2.99 -7.29
C MET A 1 -14.18 -2.71 -8.28
N ASN A 2 -13.67 -1.48 -8.34
CA ASN A 2 -12.78 -1.06 -9.43
C ASN A 2 -11.37 -1.67 -9.24
N GLU A 3 -11.04 -2.71 -10.00
CA GLU A 3 -9.78 -3.48 -9.90
C GLU A 3 -8.53 -2.61 -10.05
N GLN A 4 -8.68 -1.45 -10.69
CA GLN A 4 -7.64 -0.44 -10.89
C GLN A 4 -7.13 0.20 -9.57
N LEU A 5 -7.86 0.07 -8.46
CA LEU A 5 -7.49 0.69 -7.18
C LEU A 5 -6.30 0.01 -6.49
N PHE A 6 -6.08 -1.28 -6.75
CA PHE A 6 -5.08 -2.10 -6.06
C PHE A 6 -4.03 -2.66 -7.02
N THR A 7 -3.74 -1.97 -8.11
CA THR A 7 -2.57 -2.28 -8.93
C THR A 7 -1.30 -1.82 -8.21
N THR A 8 -0.18 -2.52 -8.44
CA THR A 8 1.12 -2.18 -7.85
C THR A 8 1.47 -0.71 -8.11
N GLU A 9 1.34 -0.22 -9.33
CA GLU A 9 1.65 1.18 -9.70
C GLU A 9 0.81 2.22 -8.95
N ARG A 10 -0.51 1.96 -8.80
CA ARG A 10 -1.40 2.85 -8.05
C ARG A 10 -1.01 2.89 -6.58
N LEU A 11 -0.70 1.73 -5.99
CA LEU A 11 -0.27 1.62 -4.60
C LEU A 11 1.09 2.30 -4.38
N MET A 12 2.04 2.17 -5.31
CA MET A 12 3.31 2.89 -5.27
C MET A 12 3.10 4.42 -5.28
N SER A 13 2.24 4.93 -6.17
CA SER A 13 1.90 6.36 -6.18
C SER A 13 1.32 6.82 -4.84
N ASN A 14 0.45 6.01 -4.23
CA ASN A 14 -0.15 6.37 -2.95
C ASN A 14 0.87 6.33 -1.80
N PHE A 15 1.78 5.35 -1.78
CA PHE A 15 2.88 5.31 -0.82
C PHE A 15 3.75 6.56 -0.89
N ARG A 16 4.13 6.99 -2.10
CA ARG A 16 4.93 8.20 -2.31
C ARG A 16 4.18 9.45 -1.85
N GLU A 17 2.91 9.57 -2.20
CA GLU A 17 2.08 10.71 -1.80
C GLU A 17 1.88 10.77 -0.28
N TYR A 18 1.56 9.64 0.36
CA TYR A 18 1.43 9.57 1.82
C TYR A 18 2.74 9.92 2.52
N THR A 19 3.88 9.44 2.00
CA THR A 19 5.21 9.77 2.53
C THR A 19 5.46 11.27 2.45
N ARG A 20 5.24 11.88 1.27
CA ARG A 20 5.42 13.31 1.03
C ARG A 20 4.55 14.17 1.96
N GLN A 21 3.32 13.75 2.23
CA GLN A 21 2.41 14.48 3.13
C GLN A 21 2.81 14.39 4.60
N ASN A 22 3.62 13.40 4.99
CA ASN A 22 3.97 13.11 6.38
C ASN A 22 5.46 13.30 6.68
N GLU A 23 6.26 13.81 5.74
CA GLU A 23 7.72 13.94 5.89
C GLU A 23 8.14 14.85 7.06
N ALA A 24 7.27 15.77 7.49
CA ALA A 24 7.49 16.62 8.66
C ALA A 24 7.37 15.87 10.01
N HIS A 25 6.77 14.68 10.01
CA HIS A 25 6.41 13.94 11.23
C HIS A 25 6.90 12.50 11.26
N MET A 26 7.24 11.92 10.11
CA MET A 26 7.62 10.52 9.96
C MET A 26 8.83 10.40 9.03
N THR A 27 9.73 9.48 9.34
CA THR A 27 10.70 9.02 8.35
C THR A 27 10.00 8.28 7.22
N THR A 28 10.62 8.19 6.04
CA THR A 28 10.07 7.47 4.89
C THR A 28 9.62 6.06 5.25
N ILE A 29 10.43 5.30 5.98
CA ILE A 29 10.08 3.93 6.40
C ILE A 29 8.90 3.92 7.39
N GLN A 30 8.83 4.89 8.31
CA GLN A 30 7.68 5.00 9.22
C GLN A 30 6.38 5.29 8.46
N ALA A 31 6.43 6.21 7.49
CA ALA A 31 5.28 6.56 6.67
C ALA A 31 4.82 5.37 5.80
N LEU A 32 5.76 4.66 5.17
CA LEU A 32 5.49 3.44 4.41
C LEU A 32 4.82 2.37 5.29
N ASN A 33 5.37 2.09 6.47
CA ASN A 33 4.81 1.10 7.41
C ASN A 33 3.40 1.48 7.87
N ALA A 34 3.17 2.76 8.18
CA ALA A 34 1.87 3.26 8.61
C ALA A 34 0.81 3.07 7.52
N TYR A 35 1.12 3.49 6.28
CA TYR A 35 0.22 3.32 5.15
C TYR A 35 -0.05 1.85 4.84
N TYR A 36 0.99 0.99 4.83
CA TYR A 36 0.85 -0.45 4.61
C TYR A 36 -0.14 -1.05 5.61
N LYS A 37 0.01 -0.76 6.90
CA LYS A 37 -0.86 -1.31 7.96
C LYS A 37 -2.33 -0.93 7.74
N VAL A 38 -2.61 0.32 7.38
CA VAL A 38 -3.97 0.81 7.15
C VAL A 38 -4.59 0.13 5.92
N VAL A 39 -3.85 0.05 4.81
CA VAL A 39 -4.35 -0.55 3.58
C VAL A 39 -4.53 -2.07 3.73
N ALA A 40 -3.57 -2.76 4.34
CA ALA A 40 -3.68 -4.20 4.63
C ALA A 40 -4.90 -4.49 5.51
N GLY A 41 -5.11 -3.72 6.58
CA GLY A 41 -6.29 -3.84 7.43
C GLY A 41 -7.59 -3.64 6.67
N SER A 42 -7.63 -2.68 5.75
CA SER A 42 -8.79 -2.40 4.90
C SER A 42 -9.07 -3.52 3.89
N ILE A 43 -8.02 -4.10 3.28
CA ILE A 43 -8.15 -5.25 2.38
C ILE A 43 -8.68 -6.47 3.15
N LEU A 44 -8.13 -6.78 4.33
CA LEU A 44 -8.54 -7.95 5.11
C LEU A 44 -9.93 -7.81 5.74
N ALA A 45 -10.40 -6.59 5.98
CA ALA A 45 -11.74 -6.32 6.48
C ALA A 45 -12.83 -6.38 5.39
N ASP A 46 -12.45 -6.42 4.11
CA ASP A 46 -13.39 -6.49 2.98
C ASP A 46 -14.09 -7.86 2.94
N ARG A 47 -15.38 -7.87 3.30
CA ARG A 47 -16.23 -9.07 3.32
C ARG A 47 -16.92 -9.36 1.98
N ILE A 48 -16.78 -8.48 1.00
CA ILE A 48 -17.49 -8.56 -0.28
C ILE A 48 -16.60 -9.25 -1.33
N ALA A 49 -15.30 -8.93 -1.34
CA ALA A 49 -14.37 -9.51 -2.29
C ALA A 49 -14.10 -11.00 -2.02
N LYS A 50 -13.78 -11.75 -3.09
CA LYS A 50 -13.38 -13.16 -2.96
C LYS A 50 -11.99 -13.24 -2.34
N ASN A 51 -11.72 -14.29 -1.57
CA ASN A 51 -10.42 -14.52 -0.93
C ASN A 51 -9.25 -14.48 -1.93
N ALA A 52 -9.44 -15.00 -3.15
CA ALA A 52 -8.42 -14.94 -4.20
C ALA A 52 -8.06 -13.49 -4.58
N ASP A 53 -9.06 -12.61 -4.70
CA ASP A 53 -8.84 -11.20 -4.99
C ASP A 53 -8.12 -10.50 -3.83
N LEU A 54 -8.48 -10.82 -2.59
CA LEU A 54 -7.80 -10.29 -1.40
C LEU A 54 -6.31 -10.65 -1.40
N ILE A 55 -5.98 -11.91 -1.73
CA ILE A 55 -4.60 -12.38 -1.83
C ILE A 55 -3.84 -11.61 -2.92
N VAL A 56 -4.45 -11.42 -4.09
CA VAL A 56 -3.82 -10.66 -5.19
C VAL A 56 -3.53 -9.22 -4.77
N ARG A 57 -4.48 -8.55 -4.10
CA ARG A 57 -4.29 -7.18 -3.61
C ARG A 57 -3.20 -7.09 -2.55
N MET A 58 -3.14 -8.05 -1.63
CA MET A 58 -2.07 -8.11 -0.63
C MET A 58 -0.70 -8.30 -1.30
N ARG A 59 -0.60 -9.13 -2.35
CA ARG A 59 0.63 -9.28 -3.12
C ARG A 59 1.05 -7.99 -3.82
N HIS A 60 0.12 -7.26 -4.45
CA HIS A 60 0.43 -5.97 -5.06
C HIS A 60 0.83 -4.91 -4.01
N LEU A 61 0.20 -4.92 -2.83
CA LEU A 61 0.57 -4.04 -1.72
C LEU A 61 2.00 -4.31 -1.24
N GLU A 62 2.36 -5.59 -1.08
CA GLU A 62 3.71 -6.00 -0.71
C GLU A 62 4.74 -5.60 -1.77
N GLU A 63 4.46 -5.89 -3.05
CA GLU A 63 5.35 -5.52 -4.15
C GLU A 63 5.58 -4.00 -4.21
N ALA A 64 4.50 -3.21 -4.08
CA ALA A 64 4.58 -1.76 -4.08
C ALA A 64 5.41 -1.23 -2.91
N TYR A 65 5.20 -1.78 -1.71
CA TYR A 65 5.99 -1.43 -0.53
C TYR A 65 7.48 -1.69 -0.76
N GLN A 66 7.84 -2.88 -1.24
CA GLN A 66 9.25 -3.25 -1.45
C GLN A 66 9.92 -2.35 -2.50
N LYS A 67 9.23 -2.04 -3.60
CA LYS A 67 9.76 -1.14 -4.65
C LYS A 67 10.03 0.26 -4.11
N VAL A 68 9.06 0.87 -3.42
CA VAL A 68 9.24 2.22 -2.86
C VAL A 68 10.26 2.24 -1.72
N ALA A 69 10.32 1.18 -0.90
CA ALA A 69 11.35 1.06 0.14
C ALA A 69 12.77 0.94 -0.43
N GLN A 70 12.93 0.31 -1.62
CA GLN A 70 14.21 0.26 -2.32
C GLN A 70 14.61 1.60 -2.94
N GLU A 71 13.65 2.40 -3.43
CA GLU A 71 13.89 3.77 -3.92
C GLU A 71 14.43 4.71 -2.83
N ALA A 72 14.13 4.42 -1.57
CA ALA A 72 14.53 5.25 -0.43
C ALA A 72 15.87 4.83 0.23
N ARG A 73 16.54 3.81 -0.30
CA ARG A 73 17.88 3.36 0.14
C ARG A 73 18.98 4.06 -0.64
#